data_AF-A0A410RVP1-F1
#
_entry.id   AF-A0A410RVP1-F1
#
_cell.length_a   1.000
_cell.length_b   1.000
_cell.length_c   1.000
_cell.angle_alpha   90.00
_cell.angle_beta   90.00
_cell.angle_gamma   90.00
#
_symmetry.space_group_name_H-M   'P 1'
#
loop_
_entity.id
_entity.type
_entity.pdbx_description
1 polymer ?
#
loop_
_entity_poly.entity_id
_entity_poly.type
_entity_poly.pdbx_seq_one_letter_code
_entity_poly.pdbx_strand_id
1 'polypeptide(L)'
;MARYRIHAGTDIACVGIWDAGLPSAKRSIEGKALEESAARGEVLTIDTSADGSYLLQIHVDEPFVPAPWQRFATVGNELGLHLGSGTAMAGGCEDFRNPRPQITSAADRFHVEPSWYRVRVHLDQMEGSEDEQRAHEEASRALTSEELARYQRLGKSFRTGWLLAVMAGAGLLASVFLQHRLVPGALGALLAVAAGWRLLRLKRSDYDALHLRYEDALAVAVSPDIVLELHREPGPLPGGSVSLEGPHSS
;
A
#
# COMPACT_ATOMS: atom_id res chain seq x y z
N MET A 1 -3.79 -15.37 17.43
CA MET A 1 -3.14 -14.04 17.43
C MET A 1 -2.45 -13.90 16.10
N ALA A 2 -2.88 -12.94 15.29
CA ALA A 2 -2.37 -12.74 13.94
C ALA A 2 -2.42 -11.26 13.57
N ARG A 3 -1.50 -10.84 12.70
CA ARG A 3 -1.42 -9.46 12.20
C ARG A 3 -1.36 -9.50 10.68
N TYR A 4 -2.16 -8.66 10.03
CA TYR A 4 -2.25 -8.57 8.58
C TYR A 4 -2.06 -7.12 8.14
N ARG A 5 -1.47 -6.94 6.96
CA ARG A 5 -1.25 -5.63 6.36
C ARG A 5 -1.72 -5.69 4.92
N ILE A 6 -2.73 -4.89 4.57
CA ILE A 6 -3.46 -4.98 3.30
C ILE A 6 -3.57 -3.57 2.70
N HIS A 7 -3.26 -3.46 1.41
CA HIS A 7 -3.47 -2.23 0.65
C HIS A 7 -4.88 -2.24 0.05
N ALA A 8 -5.81 -1.55 0.69
CA ALA A 8 -7.19 -1.45 0.26
C ALA A 8 -7.36 -0.26 -0.70
N GLY A 9 -7.51 -0.55 -2.00
CA GLY A 9 -7.92 0.43 -2.99
C GLY A 9 -9.44 0.65 -2.99
N THR A 10 -9.88 1.87 -3.27
CA THR A 10 -11.30 2.22 -3.50
C THR A 10 -11.45 3.37 -4.50
N ASP A 11 -12.49 3.29 -5.34
CA ASP A 11 -12.96 4.30 -6.27
C ASP A 11 -14.20 5.06 -5.73
N ILE A 12 -14.69 4.72 -4.54
CA ILE A 12 -15.92 5.29 -3.96
C ILE A 12 -15.73 5.84 -2.54
N ALA A 13 -14.50 6.14 -2.16
CA ALA A 13 -14.15 6.63 -0.82
C ALA A 13 -14.66 5.73 0.32
N CYS A 14 -14.66 4.42 0.12
CA CYS A 14 -15.08 3.47 1.14
C CYS A 14 -14.22 2.23 1.08
N VAL A 15 -13.57 1.91 2.20
CA VAL A 15 -12.90 0.63 2.40
C VAL A 15 -13.62 -0.18 3.47
N GLY A 16 -13.46 -1.49 3.48
CA GLY A 16 -14.12 -2.33 4.44
C GLY A 16 -13.49 -3.69 4.64
N ILE A 17 -14.00 -4.42 5.64
CA ILE A 17 -13.68 -5.82 5.91
C ILE A 17 -14.96 -6.64 5.89
N TRP A 18 -14.93 -7.80 5.24
CA TRP A 18 -16.06 -8.73 5.22
C TRP A 18 -15.60 -10.19 5.15
N ASP A 19 -16.54 -11.10 5.35
CA ASP A 19 -16.32 -12.53 5.15
C ASP A 19 -16.26 -12.86 3.65
N ALA A 20 -15.11 -13.39 3.19
CA ALA A 20 -14.87 -13.74 1.80
C ALA A 20 -15.70 -14.95 1.32
N GLY A 21 -16.28 -15.71 2.25
CA GLY A 21 -17.17 -16.85 1.97
C GLY A 21 -18.63 -16.48 1.75
N LEU A 22 -19.00 -15.20 1.87
CA LEU A 22 -20.36 -14.75 1.57
C LEU A 22 -20.70 -14.95 0.08
N PRO A 23 -21.92 -15.39 -0.24
CA PRO A 23 -22.32 -15.61 -1.63
C PRO A 23 -22.35 -14.28 -2.39
N SER A 24 -21.77 -14.26 -3.59
CA SER A 24 -21.85 -13.11 -4.49
C SER A 24 -23.30 -12.68 -4.72
N ALA A 25 -23.52 -11.38 -4.76
CA ALA A 25 -24.80 -10.79 -5.10
C ALA A 25 -25.04 -10.85 -6.61
N LYS A 26 -26.31 -10.73 -7.03
CA LYS A 26 -26.67 -10.67 -8.46
C LYS A 26 -26.24 -9.36 -9.13
N ARG A 27 -26.06 -8.30 -8.33
CA ARG A 27 -25.69 -6.94 -8.72
C ARG A 27 -24.80 -6.36 -7.62
N SER A 28 -24.08 -5.29 -7.93
CA SER A 28 -23.31 -4.52 -6.95
C SER A 28 -24.21 -4.09 -5.77
N ILE A 29 -23.65 -4.12 -4.55
CA ILE A 29 -24.31 -3.68 -3.31
C ILE A 29 -23.74 -2.31 -2.95
N GLU A 30 -24.56 -1.27 -3.07
CA GLU A 30 -24.14 0.12 -2.88
C GLU A 30 -25.19 0.89 -2.05
N GLY A 31 -24.79 2.05 -1.52
CA GLY A 31 -25.64 2.96 -0.76
C GLY A 31 -26.38 2.26 0.38
N LYS A 32 -27.70 2.44 0.44
CA LYS A 32 -28.54 1.89 1.50
C LYS A 32 -28.43 0.36 1.66
N ALA A 33 -28.23 -0.39 0.57
CA ALA A 33 -28.09 -1.84 0.66
C ALA A 33 -26.77 -2.25 1.32
N LEU A 34 -25.71 -1.46 1.11
CA LEU A 34 -24.43 -1.62 1.79
C LEU A 34 -24.57 -1.26 3.27
N GLU A 35 -25.21 -0.15 3.60
CA GLU A 35 -25.51 0.26 4.99
C GLU A 35 -26.31 -0.80 5.76
N GLU A 36 -27.34 -1.38 5.12
CA GLU A 36 -28.13 -2.45 5.73
C GLU A 36 -27.28 -3.71 5.98
N SER A 37 -26.34 -4.01 5.08
CA SER A 37 -25.42 -5.13 5.25
C SER A 37 -24.39 -4.86 6.35
N ALA A 38 -23.94 -3.62 6.46
CA ALA A 38 -23.08 -3.16 7.53
C ALA A 38 -23.76 -3.26 8.90
N ALA A 39 -25.02 -2.81 9.01
CA ALA A 39 -25.83 -2.92 10.23
C ALA A 39 -26.04 -4.37 10.69
N ARG A 40 -26.05 -5.34 9.76
CA ARG A 40 -26.11 -6.78 10.06
C ARG A 40 -24.75 -7.40 10.43
N GLY A 41 -23.66 -6.64 10.35
CA GLY A 41 -22.30 -7.12 10.58
C GLY A 41 -21.77 -8.03 9.47
N GLU A 42 -22.35 -7.99 8.26
CA GLU A 42 -21.85 -8.75 7.10
C GLU A 42 -20.60 -8.10 6.48
N VAL A 43 -20.45 -6.80 6.69
CA VAL A 43 -19.32 -5.97 6.28
C VAL A 43 -19.13 -4.89 7.33
N LEU A 44 -17.89 -4.52 7.63
CA LEU A 44 -17.57 -3.28 8.32
C LEU A 44 -17.15 -2.27 7.25
N THR A 45 -17.87 -1.16 7.14
CA THR A 45 -17.52 -0.10 6.18
C THR A 45 -16.84 1.08 6.89
N ILE A 46 -15.85 1.65 6.23
CA ILE A 46 -15.10 2.82 6.67
C ILE A 46 -15.15 3.82 5.52
N ASP A 47 -15.88 4.92 5.72
CA ASP A 47 -15.93 6.05 4.79
C ASP A 47 -14.64 6.86 4.93
N THR A 48 -13.87 6.92 3.86
CA THR A 48 -12.52 7.47 3.82
C THR A 48 -12.43 8.89 3.30
N SER A 49 -13.58 9.52 2.99
CA SER A 49 -13.75 10.87 2.42
C SER A 49 -13.11 11.16 1.05
N ALA A 50 -12.16 10.34 0.61
CA ALA A 50 -11.56 10.39 -0.72
C ALA A 50 -11.36 8.98 -1.30
N ASP A 51 -11.33 8.90 -2.63
CA ASP A 51 -10.88 7.72 -3.36
C ASP A 51 -9.36 7.56 -3.24
N GLY A 52 -8.86 6.34 -3.46
CA GLY A 52 -7.42 6.06 -3.40
C GLY A 52 -7.10 4.71 -2.77
N SER A 53 -5.89 4.61 -2.21
CA SER A 53 -5.38 3.41 -1.57
C SER A 53 -5.09 3.70 -0.10
N TYR A 54 -5.58 2.83 0.77
CA TYR A 54 -5.42 2.91 2.21
C TYR A 54 -4.71 1.66 2.72
N LEU A 55 -3.69 1.85 3.56
CA LEU A 55 -2.93 0.80 4.20
C LEU A 55 -3.59 0.39 5.49
N LEU A 56 -4.28 -0.75 5.45
CA LEU A 56 -4.96 -1.34 6.59
C LEU A 56 -4.00 -2.24 7.36
N GLN A 57 -3.95 -2.09 8.68
CA GLN A 57 -3.30 -3.04 9.57
C GLN A 57 -4.35 -3.68 10.50
N ILE A 58 -4.47 -5.01 10.44
CA ILE A 58 -5.51 -5.75 11.14
C ILE A 58 -4.85 -6.60 12.22
N HIS A 59 -5.24 -6.43 13.47
CA HIS A 59 -4.80 -7.23 14.62
C HIS A 59 -5.94 -8.13 15.07
N VAL A 60 -5.69 -9.43 15.16
CA VAL A 60 -6.72 -10.43 15.50
C VAL A 60 -6.38 -11.08 16.85
N ASP A 61 -7.29 -10.91 17.81
CA ASP A 61 -7.17 -11.29 19.22
C ASP A 61 -5.89 -10.75 19.89
N GLU A 62 -5.44 -9.59 19.46
CA GLU A 62 -4.25 -8.92 19.98
C GLU A 62 -4.53 -7.41 20.04
N PRO A 63 -4.19 -6.72 21.14
CA PRO A 63 -4.35 -5.28 21.22
C PRO A 63 -3.34 -4.57 20.31
N PHE A 64 -3.76 -3.48 19.67
CA PHE A 64 -2.90 -2.55 18.99
C PHE A 64 -2.20 -1.66 20.00
N VAL A 65 -0.86 -1.66 19.94
CA VAL A 65 -0.01 -0.77 20.71
C VAL A 65 0.82 0.04 19.72
N PRO A 66 0.48 1.31 19.47
CA PRO A 66 1.26 2.15 18.57
C PRO A 66 2.66 2.37 19.13
N ALA A 67 3.65 2.54 18.24
CA ALA A 67 4.97 2.97 18.67
C ALA A 67 4.88 4.39 19.30
N PRO A 68 5.80 4.79 20.19
CA PRO A 68 5.71 6.07 20.89
C PRO A 68 5.63 7.33 20.01
N TRP A 69 6.07 7.21 18.76
CA TRP A 69 6.07 8.27 17.76
C TRP A 69 4.82 8.28 16.88
N GLN A 70 4.06 7.19 16.85
CA GLN A 70 2.82 7.06 16.09
C GLN A 70 1.66 7.67 16.87
N ARG A 71 0.75 8.33 16.16
CA ARG A 71 -0.42 8.97 16.76
C ARG A 71 -1.68 8.41 16.15
N PHE A 72 -2.37 7.56 16.91
CA PHE A 72 -3.62 6.97 16.47
C PHE A 72 -4.76 7.45 17.36
N ALA A 73 -5.89 7.78 16.72
CA ALA A 73 -7.14 8.07 17.41
C ALA A 73 -8.14 6.95 17.15
N THR A 74 -8.75 6.40 18.20
CA THR A 74 -9.88 5.49 18.04
C THR A 74 -11.10 6.27 17.56
N VAL A 75 -11.70 5.82 16.46
CA VAL A 75 -12.83 6.49 15.80
C VAL A 75 -14.10 5.63 15.88
N GLY A 76 -15.24 6.30 16.11
CA GLY A 76 -16.53 5.63 16.22
C GLY A 76 -16.71 4.79 17.49
N ASN A 77 -17.76 3.96 17.49
CA ASN A 77 -18.03 2.98 18.54
C ASN A 77 -17.44 1.62 18.17
N GLU A 78 -17.39 0.70 19.13
CA GLU A 78 -17.10 -0.71 18.84
C GLU A 78 -18.23 -1.32 17.99
N LEU A 79 -17.87 -2.00 16.90
CA LEU A 79 -18.82 -2.55 15.93
C LEU A 79 -18.68 -4.08 15.83
N GLY A 80 -19.79 -4.74 15.55
CA GLY A 80 -19.87 -6.17 15.30
C GLY A 80 -19.57 -6.52 13.84
N LEU A 81 -18.69 -7.49 13.63
CA LEU A 81 -18.38 -8.06 12.31
C LEU A 81 -18.44 -9.59 12.39
N HIS A 82 -19.19 -10.22 11.50
CA HIS A 82 -19.29 -11.67 11.41
C HIS A 82 -18.37 -12.22 10.33
N LEU A 83 -17.39 -13.02 10.73
CA LEU A 83 -16.44 -13.70 9.84
C LEU A 83 -16.59 -15.21 10.06
N GLY A 84 -17.55 -15.82 9.37
CA GLY A 84 -18.01 -17.20 9.60
C GLY A 84 -17.32 -18.26 8.74
N SER A 85 -16.73 -17.92 7.59
CA SER A 85 -16.06 -18.89 6.72
C SER A 85 -14.63 -19.24 7.12
N GLY A 86 -14.05 -18.45 8.03
CA GLY A 86 -12.62 -18.50 8.39
C GLY A 86 -11.69 -17.83 7.36
N THR A 87 -12.25 -17.19 6.33
CA THR A 87 -11.50 -16.34 5.39
C THR A 87 -12.19 -14.99 5.29
N ALA A 88 -11.45 -13.94 5.62
CA ALA A 88 -11.88 -12.55 5.50
C ALA A 88 -11.23 -11.90 4.28
N MET A 89 -11.81 -10.80 3.84
CA MET A 89 -11.34 -9.92 2.78
C MET A 89 -11.31 -8.50 3.31
N ALA A 90 -10.29 -7.72 2.94
CA ALA A 90 -10.29 -6.28 3.12
C ALA A 90 -10.07 -5.56 1.79
N GLY A 91 -10.71 -4.43 1.56
CA GLY A 91 -10.59 -3.71 0.29
C GLY A 91 -11.68 -2.66 0.10
N GLY A 92 -11.81 -2.14 -1.11
CA GLY A 92 -12.88 -1.21 -1.47
C GLY A 92 -14.27 -1.81 -1.30
N CYS A 93 -15.19 -1.04 -0.72
CA CYS A 93 -16.57 -1.46 -0.46
C CYS A 93 -17.35 -1.79 -1.75
N GLU A 94 -16.95 -1.24 -2.90
CA GLU A 94 -17.53 -1.50 -4.22
C GLU A 94 -17.38 -2.96 -4.67
N ASP A 95 -16.41 -3.68 -4.10
CA ASP A 95 -16.17 -5.10 -4.37
C ASP A 95 -16.91 -6.02 -3.40
N PHE A 96 -17.57 -5.48 -2.37
CA PHE A 96 -18.33 -6.26 -1.40
C PHE A 96 -19.41 -7.10 -2.09
N ARG A 97 -19.19 -8.42 -2.12
CA ARG A 97 -20.05 -9.42 -2.79
C ARG A 97 -20.32 -9.10 -4.26
N ASN A 98 -19.52 -8.24 -4.89
CA ASN A 98 -19.66 -7.90 -6.30
C ASN A 98 -19.39 -9.17 -7.14
N PRO A 99 -20.25 -9.51 -8.12
CA PRO A 99 -20.02 -10.68 -8.98
C PRO A 99 -18.78 -10.53 -9.88
N ARG A 100 -18.24 -9.32 -10.03
CA ARG A 100 -17.05 -9.01 -10.84
C ARG A 100 -16.19 -7.97 -10.10
N PRO A 101 -15.49 -8.38 -9.02
CA PRO A 101 -14.61 -7.47 -8.30
C PRO A 101 -13.50 -6.98 -9.23
N GLN A 102 -13.13 -5.70 -9.11
CA GLN A 102 -12.13 -5.08 -9.99
C GLN A 102 -10.84 -4.70 -9.26
N ILE A 103 -10.91 -4.49 -7.95
CA ILE A 103 -9.81 -3.95 -7.15
C ILE A 103 -9.25 -5.03 -6.23
N THR A 104 -10.13 -5.72 -5.51
CA THR A 104 -9.78 -6.82 -4.60
C THR A 104 -9.37 -8.09 -5.34
N SER A 105 -8.45 -8.82 -4.72
CA SER A 105 -7.79 -9.99 -5.27
C SER A 105 -7.61 -11.10 -4.22
N ALA A 106 -6.88 -12.16 -4.57
CA ALA A 106 -6.52 -13.19 -3.62
C ALA A 106 -5.51 -12.71 -2.55
N ALA A 107 -4.73 -11.67 -2.84
CA ALA A 107 -3.74 -11.12 -1.92
C ALA A 107 -4.38 -10.34 -0.75
N ASP A 108 -5.62 -9.87 -0.93
CA ASP A 108 -6.36 -9.08 0.04
C ASP A 108 -7.18 -9.95 1.01
N ARG A 109 -7.04 -11.28 0.88
CA ARG A 109 -7.65 -12.26 1.76
C ARG A 109 -6.73 -12.59 2.92
N PHE A 110 -7.33 -12.80 4.09
CA PHE A 110 -6.61 -13.24 5.28
C PHE A 110 -7.44 -14.24 6.07
N HIS A 111 -6.76 -15.07 6.87
CA HIS A 111 -7.40 -16.14 7.61
C HIS A 111 -7.68 -15.73 9.05
N VAL A 112 -8.87 -16.08 9.53
CA VAL A 112 -9.30 -15.83 10.90
C VAL A 112 -10.08 -17.04 11.39
N GLU A 113 -10.22 -17.18 12.70
CA GLU A 113 -11.08 -18.21 13.27
C GLU A 113 -12.56 -17.83 13.04
N PRO A 114 -13.43 -18.75 12.59
CA PRO A 114 -14.85 -18.47 12.44
C PRO A 114 -15.50 -17.92 13.72
N SER A 115 -15.98 -16.68 13.70
CA SER A 115 -16.59 -16.05 14.87
C SER A 115 -17.33 -14.74 14.53
N TRP A 116 -18.05 -14.23 15.52
CA TRP A 116 -18.28 -12.79 15.64
C TRP A 116 -17.06 -12.10 16.24
N TYR A 117 -16.78 -10.91 15.73
CA TYR A 117 -15.70 -10.05 16.14
C TYR A 117 -16.26 -8.71 16.57
N ARG A 118 -15.83 -8.25 17.74
CA ARG A 118 -15.91 -6.85 18.13
C ARG A 118 -14.72 -6.13 17.50
N VAL A 119 -15.00 -5.06 16.76
CA VAL A 119 -14.00 -4.31 16.01
C VAL A 119 -13.85 -2.91 16.60
N ARG A 120 -12.60 -2.51 16.85
CA ARG A 120 -12.21 -1.11 17.07
C ARG A 120 -11.41 -0.62 15.87
N VAL A 121 -11.66 0.63 15.49
CA VAL A 121 -10.99 1.29 14.38
C VAL A 121 -10.12 2.41 14.93
N HIS A 122 -8.85 2.44 14.56
CA HIS A 122 -7.93 3.52 14.88
C HIS A 122 -7.42 4.16 13.60
N LEU A 123 -7.43 5.49 13.55
CA LEU A 123 -6.98 6.29 12.40
C LEU A 123 -5.66 6.96 12.73
N ASP A 124 -4.70 6.91 11.81
CA ASP A 124 -3.46 7.68 11.91
C ASP A 124 -3.76 9.19 11.85
N GLN A 125 -3.15 9.95 12.77
CA GLN A 125 -3.29 11.40 12.91
C GLN A 125 -2.01 12.14 12.52
N MET A 126 -1.01 11.43 11.99
CA MET A 126 0.23 12.04 11.52
C MET A 126 0.01 12.82 10.21
N GLU A 127 0.66 13.98 10.09
CA GLU A 127 0.71 14.72 8.82
C GLU A 127 1.65 13.98 7.85
N GLY A 128 1.22 13.80 6.59
CA GLY A 128 1.88 12.90 5.63
C GLY A 128 3.36 13.19 5.36
N SER A 129 3.83 14.44 5.50
CA SER A 129 5.24 14.78 5.30
C SER A 129 6.14 14.36 6.47
N GLU A 130 5.63 14.36 7.70
CA GLU A 130 6.37 13.92 8.87
C GLU A 130 6.49 12.39 8.92
N ASP A 131 5.41 11.68 8.57
CA ASP A 131 5.41 10.21 8.53
C ASP A 131 6.34 9.68 7.41
N GLU A 132 6.27 10.26 6.21
CA GLU A 132 7.16 9.87 5.09
C GLU A 132 8.64 10.04 5.45
N GLN A 133 9.01 11.19 6.03
CA GLN A 133 10.39 11.43 6.45
C GLN A 133 10.85 10.43 7.52
N ARG A 134 9.99 10.10 8.49
CA ARG A 134 10.29 9.13 9.55
C ARG A 134 10.40 7.70 9.02
N ALA A 135 9.52 7.31 8.11
CA ALA A 135 9.57 6.02 7.44
C ALA A 135 10.92 5.88 6.69
N HIS A 136 11.37 6.93 6.01
CA HIS A 136 12.69 6.96 5.37
C HIS A 136 13.85 6.91 6.37
N GLU A 137 13.75 7.59 7.52
CA GLU A 137 14.74 7.51 8.61
C GLU A 137 14.86 6.07 9.14
N GLU A 138 13.74 5.40 9.38
CA GLU A 138 13.72 4.03 9.88
C GLU A 138 14.21 3.03 8.81
N ALA A 139 13.75 3.17 7.57
CA ALA A 139 14.20 2.36 6.44
C ALA A 139 15.72 2.48 6.22
N SER A 140 16.28 3.67 6.47
CA SER A 140 17.72 3.89 6.37
C SER A 140 18.53 3.08 7.38
N ARG A 141 17.94 2.71 8.53
CA ARG A 141 18.59 1.88 9.56
C ARG A 141 18.71 0.42 9.14
N ALA A 142 17.94 -0.03 8.14
CA ALA A 142 18.11 -1.37 7.56
C ALA A 142 19.40 -1.52 6.75
N LEU A 143 20.07 -0.41 6.44
CA LEU A 143 21.38 -0.35 5.79
C LEU A 143 22.43 0.14 6.79
N THR A 144 23.64 -0.42 6.73
CA THR A 144 24.79 0.17 7.41
C THR A 144 25.10 1.57 6.85
N SER A 145 25.80 2.41 7.60
CA SER A 145 26.17 3.76 7.14
C SER A 145 26.96 3.74 5.82
N GLU A 146 27.80 2.73 5.61
CA GLU A 146 28.54 2.52 4.36
C GLU A 146 27.63 2.10 3.20
N GLU A 147 26.68 1.19 3.44
CA GLU A 147 25.69 0.75 2.46
C GLU A 147 24.75 1.89 2.06
N LEU A 148 24.28 2.69 3.02
CA LEU A 148 23.44 3.86 2.76
C LEU A 148 24.18 4.90 1.93
N ALA A 149 25.43 5.22 2.29
CA ALA A 149 26.26 6.13 1.50
C ALA A 149 26.56 5.58 0.09
N ARG A 150 26.65 4.25 -0.06
CA ARG A 150 26.81 3.60 -1.37
C ARG A 150 25.51 3.67 -2.17
N TYR A 151 24.37 3.35 -1.57
CA TYR A 151 23.03 3.42 -2.16
C TYR A 151 22.74 4.83 -2.71
N GLN A 152 22.94 5.86 -1.89
CA GLN A 152 22.74 7.26 -2.31
C GLN A 152 23.68 7.68 -3.46
N ARG A 153 24.96 7.26 -3.41
CA ARG A 153 25.92 7.54 -4.49
C ARG A 153 25.55 6.82 -5.79
N LEU A 154 25.17 5.54 -5.71
CA LEU A 154 24.73 4.75 -6.85
C LEU A 154 23.46 5.36 -7.47
N GLY A 155 22.45 5.69 -6.67
CA GLY A 155 21.21 6.32 -7.13
C GLY A 155 21.42 7.67 -7.83
N LYS A 156 22.36 8.51 -7.34
CA LYS A 156 22.77 9.74 -8.05
C LYS A 156 23.46 9.41 -9.38
N SER A 157 24.41 8.46 -9.37
CA SER A 157 25.15 8.07 -10.58
C SER A 157 24.26 7.44 -11.66
N PHE A 158 23.18 6.74 -11.28
CA PHE A 158 22.19 6.21 -12.20
C PHE A 158 21.40 7.31 -12.89
N ARG A 159 20.90 8.30 -12.12
CA ARG A 159 20.19 9.46 -12.70
C ARG A 159 21.08 10.24 -13.66
N THR A 160 22.31 10.57 -13.26
CA THR A 160 23.25 11.30 -14.12
C THR A 160 23.67 10.48 -15.34
N GLY A 161 23.96 9.18 -15.16
CA GLY A 161 24.34 8.29 -16.25
C GLY A 161 23.22 8.08 -17.28
N TRP A 162 21.97 7.99 -16.82
CA TRP A 162 20.81 7.91 -17.70
C TRP A 162 20.61 9.21 -18.49
N LEU A 163 20.69 10.38 -17.84
CA LEU A 163 20.60 11.68 -18.52
C LEU A 163 21.68 11.83 -19.60
N LEU A 164 22.93 11.46 -19.31
CA LEU A 164 24.02 11.52 -20.28
C LEU A 164 23.81 10.54 -21.44
N ALA A 165 23.28 9.34 -21.18
CA ALA A 165 22.96 8.38 -22.23
C ALA A 165 21.84 8.87 -23.15
N VAL A 166 20.79 9.51 -22.61
CA VAL A 166 19.72 10.14 -23.39
C VAL A 166 20.26 11.26 -24.27
N MET A 167 21.11 12.14 -23.70
CA MET A 167 21.73 13.23 -24.46
C MET A 167 22.66 12.72 -25.57
N ALA A 168 23.46 11.69 -25.30
CA ALA A 168 24.32 11.07 -26.31
C ALA A 168 23.50 10.39 -27.43
N GLY A 169 22.41 9.72 -27.08
CA GLY A 169 21.47 9.12 -28.04
C GLY A 169 20.79 10.17 -28.92
N ALA A 170 20.33 11.29 -28.34
CA ALA A 170 19.74 12.40 -29.08
C ALA A 170 20.75 13.05 -30.04
N GLY A 171 22.00 13.25 -29.60
CA GLY A 171 23.08 13.78 -30.45
C GLY A 171 23.43 12.85 -31.62
N LEU A 172 23.46 11.54 -31.38
CA LEU A 172 23.67 10.54 -32.42
C LEU A 172 22.53 10.54 -33.45
N LEU A 173 21.27 10.55 -32.99
CA LEU A 173 20.10 10.64 -33.87
C LEU A 173 20.13 11.93 -34.72
N ALA A 174 20.41 13.08 -34.10
CA ALA A 174 20.55 14.34 -34.82
C ALA A 174 21.66 14.28 -35.89
N SER A 175 22.82 13.70 -35.57
CA SER A 175 23.93 13.58 -36.53
C SER A 175 23.62 12.66 -37.71
N VAL A 176 22.87 11.58 -37.49
CA VAL A 176 22.46 10.63 -38.53
C VAL A 176 21.42 11.26 -39.46
N PHE A 177 20.47 12.02 -38.91
CA PHE A 177 19.44 12.71 -39.70
C PHE A 177 19.97 13.91 -40.49
N LEU A 178 20.97 14.64 -39.97
CA LEU A 178 21.48 15.86 -40.62
C LEU A 178 22.63 15.63 -41.61
N GLN A 179 23.42 14.57 -41.49
CA GLN A 179 24.71 14.50 -42.22
C GLN A 179 24.94 13.25 -43.09
N HIS A 180 24.05 12.26 -43.11
CA HIS A 180 24.08 11.09 -44.02
C HIS A 180 25.46 10.40 -44.25
N ARG A 181 26.40 10.48 -43.30
CA ARG A 181 27.69 9.78 -43.36
C ARG A 181 28.08 9.25 -41.99
N LEU A 182 28.13 7.93 -41.86
CA LEU A 182 28.63 7.24 -40.66
C LEU A 182 30.16 7.26 -40.67
N VAL A 183 30.74 8.24 -39.97
CA VAL A 183 32.18 8.39 -39.76
C VAL A 183 32.66 7.37 -38.72
N PRO A 184 33.91 6.84 -38.78
CA PRO A 184 34.51 5.94 -37.78
C PRO A 184 34.39 6.39 -36.31
N GLY A 185 34.14 7.68 -36.03
CA GLY A 185 33.77 8.16 -34.70
C GLY A 185 32.48 7.55 -34.14
N ALA A 186 31.55 7.11 -34.99
CA ALA A 186 30.33 6.41 -34.59
C ALA A 186 30.62 5.05 -33.96
N LEU A 187 31.65 4.33 -34.43
CA LEU A 187 32.05 3.05 -33.86
C LEU A 187 32.70 3.24 -32.48
N GLY A 188 33.54 4.26 -32.33
CA GLY A 188 34.11 4.66 -31.03
C GLY A 188 33.03 5.07 -30.02
N ALA A 189 32.03 5.84 -30.48
CA ALA A 189 30.88 6.20 -29.67
C ALA A 189 30.04 4.98 -29.26
N LEU A 190 29.77 4.06 -30.18
CA LEU A 190 29.04 2.81 -29.88
C LEU A 190 29.79 1.93 -28.87
N LEU A 191 31.11 1.81 -28.98
CA LEU A 191 31.93 1.06 -28.02
C LEU A 191 31.97 1.73 -26.65
N ALA A 192 32.07 3.06 -26.59
CA ALA A 192 31.98 3.81 -25.34
C ALA A 192 30.61 3.67 -24.68
N VAL A 193 29.53 3.72 -25.48
CA VAL A 193 28.16 3.46 -25.02
C VAL A 193 28.02 2.02 -24.51
N ALA A 194 28.54 1.02 -25.23
CA ALA A 194 28.47 -0.39 -24.82
C ALA A 194 29.26 -0.68 -23.53
N ALA A 195 30.47 -0.11 -23.40
CA ALA A 195 31.28 -0.22 -22.18
C ALA A 195 30.62 0.50 -21.00
N GLY A 196 30.08 1.70 -21.23
CA GLY A 196 29.27 2.43 -20.26
C GLY A 196 28.01 1.64 -19.85
N TRP A 197 27.34 1.00 -20.81
CA TRP A 197 26.16 0.17 -20.57
C TRP A 197 26.49 -1.07 -19.73
N ARG A 198 27.63 -1.72 -19.96
CA ARG A 198 28.08 -2.89 -19.18
C ARG A 198 28.44 -2.50 -17.74
N LEU A 199 29.11 -1.36 -17.54
CA LEU A 199 29.39 -0.81 -16.21
C LEU A 199 28.11 -0.38 -15.48
N LEU A 200 27.16 0.24 -16.18
CA LEU A 200 25.85 0.58 -15.64
C LEU A 200 25.07 -0.68 -15.23
N ARG A 201 25.11 -1.75 -16.03
CA ARG A 201 24.47 -3.03 -15.69
C ARG A 201 25.04 -3.67 -14.43
N LEU A 202 26.37 -3.67 -14.25
CA LEU A 202 26.99 -4.24 -13.05
C LEU A 202 26.70 -3.40 -11.81
N LYS A 203 26.72 -2.06 -11.94
CA LYS A 203 26.30 -1.18 -10.84
C LYS A 203 24.82 -1.34 -10.49
N ARG A 204 24.01 -1.86 -11.43
CA ARG A 204 22.57 -1.97 -11.29
C ARG A 204 22.21 -3.14 -10.39
N SER A 205 22.86 -4.29 -10.52
CA SER A 205 22.59 -5.42 -9.62
C SER A 205 22.88 -5.10 -8.14
N ASP A 206 23.99 -4.40 -7.87
CA ASP A 206 24.35 -4.02 -6.51
C ASP A 206 23.44 -2.92 -5.95
N TYR A 207 23.00 -2.00 -6.81
CA TYR A 207 21.98 -1.01 -6.46
C TYR A 207 20.64 -1.68 -6.20
N ASP A 208 20.20 -2.61 -7.06
CA ASP A 208 18.92 -3.29 -6.97
C ASP A 208 18.81 -4.07 -5.65
N ALA A 209 19.88 -4.73 -5.20
CA ALA A 209 19.87 -5.45 -3.92
C ALA A 209 19.75 -4.50 -2.70
N LEU A 210 20.45 -3.36 -2.72
CA LEU A 210 20.35 -2.34 -1.66
C LEU A 210 19.00 -1.62 -1.70
N HIS A 211 18.50 -1.34 -2.90
CA HIS A 211 17.22 -0.71 -3.14
C HIS A 211 16.08 -1.60 -2.66
N LEU A 212 16.09 -2.89 -2.99
CA LEU A 212 15.10 -3.86 -2.49
C LEU A 212 15.07 -3.90 -0.96
N ARG A 213 16.23 -4.03 -0.30
CA ARG A 213 16.28 -3.99 1.18
C ARG A 213 15.76 -2.69 1.77
N TYR A 214 16.05 -1.57 1.11
CA TYR A 214 15.56 -0.26 1.53
C TYR A 214 14.05 -0.14 1.35
N GLU A 215 13.51 -0.53 0.20
CA GLU A 215 12.07 -0.53 -0.09
C GLU A 215 11.30 -1.49 0.82
N ASP A 216 11.84 -2.69 1.09
CA ASP A 216 11.25 -3.64 2.04
C ASP A 216 11.21 -3.03 3.45
N ALA A 217 12.28 -2.38 3.88
CA ALA A 217 12.32 -1.70 5.17
C ALA A 217 11.38 -0.49 5.23
N LEU A 218 11.26 0.25 4.13
CA LEU A 218 10.33 1.37 3.99
C LEU A 218 8.89 0.91 4.07
N ALA A 219 8.53 -0.15 3.35
CA ALA A 219 7.18 -0.72 3.37
C ALA A 219 6.74 -1.18 4.77
N VAL A 220 7.70 -1.63 5.60
CA VAL A 220 7.48 -1.98 7.01
C VAL A 220 7.40 -0.73 7.90
N ALA A 221 8.18 0.31 7.60
CA ALA A 221 8.29 1.51 8.43
C ALA A 221 7.15 2.52 8.23
N VAL A 222 6.53 2.56 7.04
CA VAL A 222 5.37 3.41 6.77
C VAL A 222 4.27 3.12 7.79
N SER A 223 3.62 4.15 8.34
CA SER A 223 2.50 3.93 9.26
C SER A 223 1.27 3.43 8.48
N PRO A 224 0.47 2.50 9.04
CA PRO A 224 -0.81 2.17 8.41
C PRO A 224 -1.77 3.36 8.55
N ASP A 225 -2.53 3.66 7.51
CA ASP A 225 -3.57 4.70 7.58
C ASP A 225 -4.64 4.34 8.62
N ILE A 226 -5.04 3.06 8.64
CA ILE A 226 -6.13 2.57 9.48
C ILE A 226 -5.71 1.27 10.16
N VAL A 227 -5.92 1.19 11.48
CA VAL A 227 -5.71 -0.01 12.27
C VAL A 227 -7.03 -0.57 12.77
N LEU A 228 -7.20 -1.89 12.63
CA LEU A 228 -8.41 -2.62 13.01
C LEU A 228 -8.06 -3.65 14.08
N GLU A 229 -8.57 -3.47 15.30
CA GLU A 229 -8.48 -4.49 16.36
C GLU A 229 -9.73 -5.37 16.31
N LEU A 230 -9.55 -6.65 16.04
CA LEU A 230 -10.60 -7.66 15.97
C LEU A 230 -10.50 -8.57 17.19
N HIS A 231 -11.50 -8.51 18.07
CA HIS A 231 -11.59 -9.38 19.26
C HIS A 231 -12.77 -10.33 19.11
N ARG A 232 -12.50 -11.64 19.16
CA ARG A 232 -13.59 -12.63 19.13
C ARG A 232 -14.53 -12.47 20.31
N GLU A 233 -15.82 -12.53 20.02
CA GLU A 233 -16.86 -12.51 21.03
C GLU A 233 -18.05 -13.43 20.67
N PRO A 234 -18.81 -13.91 21.67
CA PRO A 234 -20.09 -14.54 21.41
C PRO A 234 -21.07 -13.54 20.77
N GLY A 235 -21.56 -13.86 19.57
CA GLY A 235 -22.49 -13.01 18.83
C GLY A 235 -23.98 -13.32 19.07
N PRO A 236 -24.90 -12.61 18.38
CA PRO A 236 -24.65 -11.55 17.40
C PRO A 236 -24.31 -10.20 18.05
N LEU A 237 -23.49 -9.40 17.37
CA LEU A 237 -23.10 -8.04 17.79
C LEU A 237 -23.69 -6.99 16.84
N PRO A 238 -23.99 -5.77 17.31
CA PRO A 238 -24.49 -4.70 16.45
C PRO A 238 -23.41 -4.26 15.45
N GLY A 239 -23.66 -4.42 14.16
CA GLY A 239 -22.77 -3.94 13.11
C GLY A 239 -22.95 -2.44 12.82
N GLY A 240 -22.24 -1.94 11.82
CA GLY A 240 -22.37 -0.56 11.39
C GLY A 240 -21.22 -0.08 10.51
N SER A 241 -21.10 1.24 10.41
CA SER A 241 -20.08 1.93 9.63
C SER A 241 -19.30 2.91 10.51
N VAL A 242 -18.09 3.25 10.07
CA VAL A 242 -17.26 4.32 10.63
C VAL A 242 -17.08 5.38 9.55
N SER A 243 -17.18 6.66 9.91
CA SER A 243 -16.74 7.75 9.04
C SER A 243 -15.46 8.35 9.61
N LEU A 244 -14.46 8.56 8.76
CA LEU A 244 -13.21 9.23 9.15
C LEU A 244 -13.40 10.76 9.26
N GLU A 245 -14.47 11.30 8.69
CA GLU A 245 -14.94 12.65 9.05
C GLU A 245 -15.70 12.56 10.38
N GLY A 246 -15.07 13.07 11.45
CA GLY A 246 -15.77 13.28 12.72
C GLY A 246 -17.01 14.17 12.54
N PRO A 247 -17.97 14.14 13.48
CA PRO A 247 -19.18 14.96 13.37
C PRO A 247 -18.77 16.42 13.21
N HIS A 248 -19.17 17.05 12.10
CA HIS A 248 -18.97 18.48 11.92
C HIS A 248 -19.50 19.21 13.15
N SER A 249 -18.58 19.80 13.92
CA SER A 249 -18.92 20.87 14.84
C SER A 249 -19.22 22.11 14.00
N SER A 250 -20.48 22.27 13.62
CA SER A 250 -21.12 23.57 13.33
C SER A 250 -22.63 23.40 13.27
#